data_AF-A0A2S9YXR0-F1
#
_entry.id   AF-A0A2S9YXR0-F1
#
_cell.length_a   1.000
_cell.length_b   1.000
_cell.length_c   1.000
_cell.angle_alpha   90.00
_cell.angle_beta   90.00
_cell.angle_gamma   90.00
#
_symmetry.space_group_name_H-M   'P 1'
#
loop_
_entity.id
_entity.type
_entity.pdbx_description
1 polymer ?
#
loop_
_entity_poly.entity_id
_entity_poly.type
_entity_poly.pdbx_seq_one_letter_code
_entity_poly.pdbx_strand_id
1 'polypeptide(L)'
;MIRRLHALTSGCLLGLLGIAGCNDSMTDVGNTESTLEPAESETAAPGTETETETGDGDGDGDGDGDGDGDGDTTCHPLMVDCPTIGTTCTWDEQQFICLPGMIKLGDSCDPSMPQCISGFCAPMAMLPDCPSNFCCTSFCNLDSPNCPAAGTSCVDYFPEGATTPNVGACLGP
;
A
#
# COMPACT_ATOMS: atom_id res chain seq x y z
N MET A 1 -23.00 10.98 41.47
CA MET A 1 -21.64 11.30 41.01
C MET A 1 -21.73 11.73 39.56
N ILE A 2 -21.27 12.95 39.27
CA ILE A 2 -21.54 13.71 38.05
C ILE A 2 -20.32 13.60 37.13
N ARG A 3 -20.47 13.08 35.90
CA ARG A 3 -19.48 13.25 34.81
C ARG A 3 -20.19 13.52 33.47
N ARG A 4 -20.32 14.82 33.22
CA ARG A 4 -20.32 15.60 31.96
C ARG A 4 -20.55 14.84 30.65
N LEU A 5 -21.73 15.09 30.04
CA LEU A 5 -21.94 14.99 28.60
C LEU A 5 -21.25 16.18 27.92
N HIS A 6 -20.38 15.93 26.94
CA HIS A 6 -19.97 16.94 25.97
C HIS A 6 -20.85 16.84 24.73
N ALA A 7 -21.46 17.98 24.39
CA ALA A 7 -22.26 18.20 23.21
C ALA A 7 -21.35 18.35 21.98
N LEU A 8 -21.59 17.56 20.93
CA LEU A 8 -21.10 17.87 19.59
C LEU A 8 -22.13 18.77 18.90
N THR A 9 -21.82 20.07 18.93
CA THR A 9 -22.29 21.10 18.00
C THR A 9 -22.20 20.57 16.57
N SER A 10 -23.28 20.30 15.83
CA SER A 10 -24.26 21.25 15.27
C SER A 10 -23.60 22.48 14.65
N GLY A 11 -23.29 22.42 13.36
CA GLY A 11 -23.04 23.61 12.56
C GLY A 11 -22.15 23.41 11.35
N CYS A 12 -22.68 22.84 10.27
CA CYS A 12 -22.31 23.32 8.94
C CYS A 12 -23.60 23.73 8.23
N LEU A 13 -23.95 24.99 8.52
CA LEU A 13 -25.08 25.72 7.99
C LEU A 13 -24.88 25.93 6.49
N LEU A 14 -25.96 25.70 5.73
CA LEU A 14 -26.08 25.99 4.31
C LEU A 14 -25.50 27.36 3.93
N GLY A 15 -24.52 27.35 3.02
CA GLY A 15 -24.12 28.51 2.22
C GLY A 15 -24.58 28.32 0.77
N LEU A 16 -25.84 28.65 0.51
CA LEU A 16 -26.42 28.82 -0.83
C LEU A 16 -26.35 30.32 -1.17
N LEU A 17 -26.09 30.62 -2.45
CA LEU A 17 -25.93 31.94 -3.10
C LEU A 17 -24.50 32.47 -3.21
N GLY A 18 -23.97 32.55 -4.45
CA GLY A 18 -22.90 33.49 -4.76
C GLY A 18 -22.04 33.21 -5.99
N ILE A 19 -22.60 33.50 -7.17
CA ILE A 19 -21.96 34.10 -8.37
C ILE A 19 -20.58 33.64 -8.89
N ALA A 20 -20.61 33.31 -10.19
CA ALA A 20 -19.57 33.45 -11.22
C ALA A 20 -18.28 34.20 -10.84
N GLY A 21 -17.16 33.55 -11.12
CA GLY A 21 -15.84 34.16 -11.21
C GLY A 21 -14.87 33.22 -11.92
N CYS A 22 -14.91 33.21 -13.26
CA CYS A 22 -13.78 32.76 -14.05
C CYS A 22 -12.62 33.71 -13.73
N ASN A 23 -11.52 33.21 -13.20
CA ASN A 23 -10.26 33.94 -13.20
C ASN A 23 -9.16 33.04 -13.74
N ASP A 24 -9.06 33.01 -15.06
CA ASP A 24 -7.81 32.82 -15.77
C ASP A 24 -6.80 33.87 -15.29
N SER A 25 -5.71 33.44 -14.68
CA SER A 25 -4.51 34.28 -14.58
C SER A 25 -3.29 33.45 -14.95
N MET A 26 -2.77 33.88 -16.09
CA MET A 26 -1.60 33.45 -16.82
C MET A 26 -0.32 33.48 -15.98
N THR A 27 0.58 32.58 -16.39
CA THR A 27 2.05 32.71 -16.42
C THR A 27 2.80 32.85 -15.10
N ASP A 28 3.53 31.79 -14.74
CA ASP A 28 4.97 31.95 -14.57
C ASP A 28 5.72 30.78 -15.22
N VAL A 29 6.52 31.14 -16.23
CA VAL A 29 7.36 30.23 -17.02
C VAL A 29 8.75 30.30 -16.39
N GLY A 30 8.91 29.61 -15.27
CA GLY A 30 10.19 29.47 -14.57
C GLY A 30 11.02 28.35 -15.18
N ASN A 31 11.59 28.58 -16.36
CA ASN A 31 12.62 27.74 -16.96
C ASN A 31 13.87 27.73 -16.06
N THR A 32 14.04 26.68 -15.25
CA THR A 32 15.31 26.38 -14.58
C THR A 32 15.96 25.20 -15.27
N GLU A 33 16.77 25.55 -16.26
CA GLU A 33 17.78 24.71 -16.85
C GLU A 33 18.75 24.25 -15.74
N SER A 34 18.68 22.98 -15.35
CA SER A 34 19.72 22.33 -14.56
C SER A 34 20.26 21.16 -15.36
N THR A 35 21.25 21.50 -16.16
CA THR A 35 22.31 20.62 -16.64
C THR A 35 22.96 19.94 -15.44
N LEU A 36 22.70 18.64 -15.28
CA LEU A 36 23.53 17.76 -14.48
C LEU A 36 23.96 16.58 -15.35
N GLU A 37 25.26 16.37 -15.30
CA GLU A 37 26.07 15.59 -16.22
C GLU A 37 25.79 14.08 -16.16
N PRO A 38 26.00 13.34 -17.26
CA PRO A 38 25.91 11.89 -17.27
C PRO A 38 27.09 11.28 -16.51
N ALA A 39 26.82 10.60 -15.40
CA ALA A 39 27.79 9.69 -14.79
C ALA A 39 27.79 8.36 -15.55
N GLU A 40 28.74 8.26 -16.46
CA GLU A 40 29.31 7.04 -17.01
C GLU A 40 30.06 6.23 -15.93
N SER A 41 29.69 4.96 -15.70
CA SER A 41 30.48 3.90 -15.02
C SER A 41 29.56 2.81 -14.48
N GLU A 42 29.72 1.49 -14.67
CA GLU A 42 30.67 0.67 -15.41
C GLU A 42 29.96 -0.62 -15.82
N THR A 43 30.43 -1.19 -16.91
CA THR A 43 30.19 -2.55 -17.40
C THR A 43 30.58 -3.60 -16.35
N ALA A 44 29.64 -4.42 -15.91
CA ALA A 44 29.92 -5.71 -15.27
C ALA A 44 29.34 -6.84 -16.12
N ALA A 45 30.18 -7.86 -16.29
CA ALA A 45 30.14 -8.87 -17.34
C ALA A 45 28.92 -9.83 -17.33
N PRO A 46 28.62 -10.46 -18.48
CA PRO A 46 27.71 -11.60 -18.55
C PRO A 46 28.42 -12.86 -18.02
N GLY A 47 27.92 -13.39 -16.91
CA GLY A 47 28.26 -14.74 -16.44
C GLY A 47 27.41 -15.77 -17.17
N THR A 48 28.06 -16.56 -18.03
CA THR A 48 27.50 -17.70 -18.75
C THR A 48 28.02 -18.98 -18.10
N GLU A 49 27.12 -19.82 -17.59
CA GLU A 49 27.25 -21.28 -17.42
C GLU A 49 25.86 -21.77 -16.93
N THR A 50 25.02 -22.34 -17.80
CA THR A 50 25.02 -23.74 -18.28
C THR A 50 25.12 -24.70 -17.11
N GLU A 51 24.02 -25.39 -16.75
CA GLU A 51 23.88 -26.85 -16.89
C GLU A 51 22.38 -27.18 -16.99
N THR A 52 21.99 -27.66 -18.16
CA THR A 52 20.68 -28.28 -18.42
C THR A 52 20.79 -29.71 -17.94
N GLU A 53 20.36 -29.99 -16.72
CA GLU A 53 20.25 -31.36 -16.22
C GLU A 53 18.84 -31.86 -16.54
N THR A 54 18.72 -32.56 -17.67
CA THR A 54 17.50 -33.26 -18.06
C THR A 54 17.42 -34.56 -17.26
N GLY A 55 16.79 -34.49 -16.08
CA GLY A 55 16.44 -35.66 -15.28
C GLY A 55 15.15 -36.27 -15.81
N ASP A 56 15.26 -37.40 -16.53
CA ASP A 56 14.15 -38.30 -16.85
C ASP A 56 13.69 -38.99 -15.54
N GLY A 57 12.89 -38.27 -14.76
CA GLY A 57 12.24 -38.80 -13.57
C GLY A 57 10.88 -39.37 -13.94
N ASP A 58 10.85 -40.65 -14.29
CA ASP A 58 9.64 -41.49 -14.37
C ASP A 58 9.04 -41.65 -12.96
N GLY A 59 8.42 -40.58 -12.46
CA GLY A 59 7.66 -40.59 -11.22
C GLY A 59 6.20 -40.87 -11.53
N ASP A 60 5.83 -42.16 -11.54
CA ASP A 60 4.45 -42.66 -11.49
C ASP A 60 3.81 -42.32 -10.14
N GLY A 61 3.75 -41.03 -9.82
CA GLY A 61 3.03 -40.52 -8.68
C GLY A 61 1.57 -40.39 -9.05
N ASP A 62 0.81 -41.47 -8.80
CA ASP A 62 -0.66 -41.49 -8.70
C ASP A 62 -1.12 -40.65 -7.50
N GLY A 63 -0.64 -39.41 -7.42
CA GLY A 63 -1.10 -38.42 -6.49
C GLY A 63 -2.43 -37.91 -6.99
N ASP A 64 -3.50 -38.63 -6.61
CA ASP A 64 -4.85 -38.12 -6.45
C ASP A 64 -4.85 -37.03 -5.35
N GLY A 65 -3.94 -36.07 -5.47
CA GLY A 65 -3.95 -34.84 -4.71
C GLY A 65 -5.13 -34.06 -5.25
N ASP A 66 -6.30 -34.39 -4.71
CA ASP A 66 -7.44 -33.51 -4.53
C ASP A 66 -6.95 -32.33 -3.70
N GLY A 67 -6.03 -31.55 -4.28
CA GLY A 67 -5.68 -30.22 -3.86
C GLY A 67 -6.92 -29.39 -4.15
N ASP A 68 -7.93 -29.62 -3.34
CA ASP A 68 -8.87 -28.63 -2.83
C ASP A 68 -8.02 -27.56 -2.12
N GLY A 69 -7.09 -26.95 -2.85
CA GLY A 69 -6.58 -25.63 -2.58
C GLY A 69 -7.77 -24.72 -2.81
N ASP A 70 -8.72 -24.82 -1.88
CA ASP A 70 -9.60 -23.76 -1.45
C ASP A 70 -8.66 -22.60 -1.23
N GLY A 71 -8.44 -21.84 -2.29
CA GLY A 71 -7.40 -20.84 -2.35
C GLY A 71 -7.68 -19.91 -1.21
N ASP A 72 -6.90 -20.07 -0.14
CA ASP A 72 -6.87 -19.17 0.99
C ASP A 72 -6.45 -17.84 0.37
N THR A 73 -7.44 -17.05 -0.04
CA THR A 73 -7.22 -15.70 -0.53
C THR A 73 -6.61 -14.86 0.57
N THR A 74 -6.65 -15.36 1.81
CA THR A 74 -6.02 -14.80 3.00
C THR A 74 -4.50 -14.87 2.95
N CYS A 75 -3.86 -13.76 3.27
CA CYS A 75 -2.41 -13.64 3.25
C CYS A 75 -1.89 -12.92 4.49
N HIS A 76 -0.60 -13.09 4.79
CA HIS A 76 0.06 -12.36 5.87
C HIS A 76 0.73 -11.09 5.32
N PRO A 77 0.30 -9.87 5.69
CA PRO A 77 0.79 -8.61 5.12
C PRO A 77 2.29 -8.38 5.28
N LEU A 78 2.88 -8.86 6.39
CA LEU A 78 4.32 -8.74 6.63
C LEU A 78 5.18 -9.81 5.92
N MET A 79 4.59 -10.93 5.49
CA MET A 79 5.33 -12.01 4.81
C MET A 79 5.15 -11.98 3.29
N VAL A 80 4.16 -11.22 2.79
CA VAL A 80 3.81 -11.12 1.36
C VAL A 80 3.66 -12.51 0.75
N ASP A 81 2.91 -13.38 1.44
CA ASP A 81 2.72 -14.77 1.06
C ASP A 81 1.53 -14.91 0.10
N CYS A 82 1.66 -14.32 -1.07
CA CYS A 82 0.65 -14.44 -2.12
C CYS A 82 1.08 -15.45 -3.19
N PRO A 83 0.23 -16.42 -3.56
CA PRO A 83 0.59 -17.51 -4.47
C PRO A 83 0.82 -17.02 -5.90
N THR A 84 0.22 -15.89 -6.28
CA THR A 84 0.34 -15.33 -7.63
C THR A 84 1.45 -14.28 -7.68
N ILE A 85 2.42 -14.46 -8.58
CA ILE A 85 3.47 -13.47 -8.83
C ILE A 85 2.86 -12.12 -9.21
N GLY A 86 3.34 -11.04 -8.60
CA GLY A 86 2.85 -9.67 -8.84
C GLY A 86 1.58 -9.31 -8.06
N THR A 87 1.09 -10.21 -7.21
CA THR A 87 0.07 -9.87 -6.21
C THR A 87 0.73 -9.52 -4.88
N THR A 88 0.00 -8.76 -4.09
CA THR A 88 0.37 -8.30 -2.76
C THR A 88 -0.78 -8.51 -1.81
N CYS A 89 -0.44 -8.64 -0.55
CA CYS A 89 -1.41 -8.74 0.52
C CYS A 89 -1.99 -7.36 0.83
N THR A 90 -3.31 -7.21 0.70
CA THR A 90 -4.03 -5.95 0.86
C THR A 90 -5.18 -6.13 1.85
N TRP A 91 -5.47 -5.11 2.64
CA TRP A 91 -6.64 -5.11 3.54
C TRP A 91 -7.91 -4.70 2.79
N ASP A 92 -8.97 -5.51 2.86
CA ASP A 92 -10.28 -5.27 2.21
C ASP A 92 -11.38 -4.78 3.17
N GLU A 93 -11.00 -4.29 4.35
CA GLU A 93 -11.88 -3.94 5.49
C GLU A 93 -12.36 -5.13 6.34
N GLN A 94 -12.25 -6.36 5.87
CA GLN A 94 -12.68 -7.56 6.60
C GLN A 94 -11.52 -8.52 6.86
N GLN A 95 -10.65 -8.71 5.88
CA GLN A 95 -9.52 -9.61 5.93
C GLN A 95 -8.40 -9.12 5.00
N PHE A 96 -7.23 -9.74 5.14
CA PHE A 96 -6.13 -9.53 4.21
C PHE A 96 -6.32 -10.43 3.00
N ILE A 97 -6.37 -9.88 1.79
CA ILE A 97 -6.52 -10.65 0.55
C ILE A 97 -5.39 -10.38 -0.44
N CYS A 98 -5.05 -11.38 -1.25
CA CYS A 98 -4.09 -11.20 -2.35
C CYS A 98 -4.73 -10.49 -3.55
N LEU A 99 -4.26 -9.28 -3.85
CA LEU A 99 -4.68 -8.48 -5.02
C LEU A 99 -3.46 -8.04 -5.84
N PRO A 100 -3.63 -7.72 -7.13
CA PRO A 100 -2.56 -7.13 -7.93
C PRO A 100 -2.01 -5.84 -7.29
N GLY A 101 -0.70 -5.81 -7.01
CA GLY A 101 -0.01 -4.67 -6.41
C GLY A 101 0.83 -3.95 -7.44
N MET A 102 0.45 -2.72 -7.81
CA MET A 102 1.13 -1.96 -8.88
C MET A 102 1.52 -0.54 -8.47
N ILE A 103 0.89 0.00 -7.43
CA ILE A 103 1.05 1.38 -6.96
C ILE A 103 2.11 1.40 -5.85
N LYS A 104 3.11 2.26 -5.97
CA LYS A 104 4.18 2.36 -4.97
C LYS A 104 3.68 3.05 -3.70
N LEU A 105 4.34 2.79 -2.59
CA LEU A 105 4.10 3.52 -1.34
C LEU A 105 4.30 5.02 -1.54
N GLY A 106 3.40 5.83 -0.99
CA GLY A 106 3.35 7.29 -1.14
C GLY A 106 2.59 7.78 -2.38
N ASP A 107 2.38 6.93 -3.38
CA ASP A 107 1.62 7.31 -4.58
C ASP A 107 0.11 7.29 -4.32
N SER A 108 -0.63 8.03 -5.15
CA SER A 108 -2.08 8.09 -5.12
C SER A 108 -2.72 6.74 -5.44
N CYS A 109 -3.78 6.38 -4.72
CA CYS A 109 -4.54 5.15 -4.92
C CYS A 109 -6.06 5.39 -4.96
N ASP A 110 -6.80 4.42 -5.49
CA ASP A 110 -8.27 4.39 -5.45
C ASP A 110 -8.72 3.48 -4.30
N PRO A 111 -9.49 3.98 -3.31
CA PRO A 111 -9.97 3.15 -2.21
C PRO A 111 -10.91 2.02 -2.66
N SER A 112 -11.54 2.15 -3.84
CA SER A 112 -12.38 1.11 -4.44
C SER A 112 -11.55 -0.03 -5.06
N MET A 113 -10.28 0.24 -5.37
CA MET A 113 -9.34 -0.71 -5.97
C MET A 113 -7.94 -0.49 -5.37
N PRO A 114 -7.71 -0.90 -4.11
CA PRO A 114 -6.43 -0.70 -3.44
C PRO A 114 -5.34 -1.59 -4.04
N GLN A 115 -4.57 -1.06 -4.99
CA GLN A 115 -3.48 -1.76 -5.69
C GLN A 115 -2.09 -1.40 -5.14
N CYS A 116 -2.00 -1.12 -3.83
CA CYS A 116 -0.77 -0.70 -3.17
C CYS A 116 0.19 -1.87 -2.98
N ILE A 117 1.44 -1.73 -3.46
CA ILE A 117 2.50 -2.72 -3.25
C ILE A 117 2.81 -2.83 -1.75
N SER A 118 2.50 -3.99 -1.16
CA SER A 118 2.70 -4.32 0.25
C SER A 118 2.10 -3.29 1.21
N GLY A 119 0.85 -2.88 0.94
CA GLY A 119 0.22 -1.81 1.68
C GLY A 119 -1.30 -1.73 1.54
N PHE A 120 -1.85 -0.62 1.99
CA PHE A 120 -3.27 -0.28 1.81
C PHE A 120 -3.43 1.19 1.45
N CYS A 121 -4.62 1.53 0.96
CA CYS A 121 -4.96 2.87 0.53
C CYS A 121 -5.50 3.67 1.73
N ALA A 122 -4.69 4.59 2.27
CA ALA A 122 -5.05 5.39 3.44
C ALA A 122 -5.42 6.83 3.04
N PRO A 123 -6.36 7.49 3.76
CA PRO A 123 -6.74 8.86 3.47
C PRO A 123 -5.61 9.84 3.82
N MET A 124 -5.55 10.98 3.11
CA MET A 124 -4.54 12.03 3.32
C MET A 124 -4.50 12.58 4.75
N ALA A 125 -5.61 12.49 5.48
CA ALA A 125 -5.68 12.92 6.87
C ALA A 125 -4.77 12.09 7.80
N MET A 126 -4.32 10.92 7.35
CA MET A 126 -3.42 10.03 8.09
C MET A 126 -2.02 9.97 7.47
N LEU A 127 -1.73 10.73 6.40
CA LEU A 127 -0.46 10.70 5.70
C LEU A 127 -0.01 12.14 5.34
N PRO A 128 0.98 12.70 6.04
CA PRO A 128 1.37 14.11 5.87
C PRO A 128 1.94 14.42 4.47
N ASP A 129 2.52 13.42 3.80
CA ASP A 129 3.17 13.55 2.49
C ASP A 129 2.29 13.04 1.33
N CYS A 130 0.99 12.82 1.54
CA CYS A 130 0.10 12.31 0.51
C CYS A 130 -0.31 13.41 -0.51
N PRO A 131 0.08 13.32 -1.80
CA PRO A 131 -0.25 14.34 -2.81
C PRO A 131 -1.72 14.35 -3.27
N SER A 132 -2.52 13.37 -2.85
CA SER A 132 -3.91 13.20 -3.27
C SER A 132 -4.82 12.96 -2.06
N ASN A 133 -6.10 12.61 -2.29
CA ASN A 133 -7.02 12.30 -1.19
C ASN A 133 -6.68 10.97 -0.49
N PHE A 134 -6.05 10.04 -1.20
CA PHE A 134 -5.68 8.72 -0.69
C PHE A 134 -4.35 8.28 -1.27
N CYS A 135 -3.45 7.80 -0.40
CA CYS A 135 -2.15 7.30 -0.81
C CYS A 135 -1.83 5.95 -0.21
N CYS A 136 -0.99 5.21 -0.92
CA CYS A 136 -0.50 3.92 -0.45
C CYS A 136 0.42 4.09 0.75
N THR A 137 0.16 3.34 1.82
CA THR A 137 1.04 3.23 2.98
C THR A 137 1.31 1.77 3.31
N SER A 138 2.38 1.51 4.06
CA SER A 138 2.84 0.17 4.41
C SER A 138 2.23 -0.35 5.70
N PHE A 139 2.18 -1.67 5.81
CA PHE A 139 1.99 -2.35 7.08
C PHE A 139 3.27 -2.33 7.92
N CYS A 140 3.15 -2.53 9.22
CA CYS A 140 4.28 -2.60 10.14
C CYS A 140 4.06 -3.66 11.22
N ASN A 141 5.14 -4.10 11.86
CA ASN A 141 5.09 -5.00 13.00
C ASN A 141 4.95 -4.18 14.29
N LEU A 142 3.92 -4.43 15.10
CA LEU A 142 3.67 -3.69 16.34
C LEU A 142 4.74 -3.97 17.42
N ASP A 143 5.35 -5.16 17.43
CA ASP A 143 6.44 -5.51 18.36
C ASP A 143 7.78 -4.90 17.95
N SER A 144 7.96 -4.63 16.65
CA SER A 144 9.16 -4.04 16.07
C SER A 144 8.78 -2.92 15.10
N PRO A 145 8.29 -1.78 15.61
CA PRO A 145 7.72 -0.71 14.80
C PRO A 145 8.78 -0.11 13.87
N ASN A 146 8.59 -0.31 12.58
CA ASN A 146 9.43 0.25 11.52
C ASN A 146 8.55 0.75 10.39
N CYS A 147 8.54 2.07 10.18
CA CYS A 147 7.79 2.71 9.11
C CYS A 147 8.74 3.45 8.16
N PRO A 148 8.71 3.14 6.85
CA PRO A 148 9.65 3.70 5.88
C PRO A 148 9.36 5.17 5.55
N ALA A 149 8.10 5.61 5.68
CA ALA A 149 7.70 6.99 5.41
C ALA A 149 8.01 7.89 6.62
N ALA A 150 8.66 9.03 6.37
CA ALA A 150 8.94 10.00 7.42
C ALA A 150 7.64 10.54 8.06
N GLY A 151 7.68 10.84 9.35
CA GLY A 151 6.51 11.38 10.06
C GLY A 151 5.39 10.38 10.32
N THR A 152 5.56 9.11 9.95
CA THR A 152 4.59 8.05 10.26
C THR A 152 5.04 7.22 11.48
N SER A 153 4.08 6.62 12.16
CA SER A 153 4.25 5.74 13.30
C SER A 153 3.43 4.47 13.10
N CYS A 154 3.94 3.35 13.64
CA CYS A 154 3.22 2.08 13.58
C CYS A 154 2.09 2.09 14.60
N VAL A 155 0.85 2.13 14.11
CA VAL A 155 -0.35 2.18 14.96
C VAL A 155 -1.17 0.92 14.79
N ASP A 156 -1.80 0.50 15.88
CA ASP A 156 -2.80 -0.56 15.86
C ASP A 156 -4.08 -0.03 15.20
N TYR A 157 -4.27 -0.39 13.92
CA TYR A 157 -5.31 0.17 13.06
C TYR A 157 -6.41 -0.84 12.73
N PHE A 158 -6.11 -2.13 12.77
CA PHE A 158 -7.03 -3.17 12.34
C PHE A 158 -7.91 -3.62 13.51
N PRO A 159 -9.20 -3.93 13.28
CA PRO A 159 -10.09 -4.33 14.35
C PRO A 159 -9.67 -5.67 14.98
N GLU A 160 -10.03 -5.86 16.25
CA GLU A 160 -9.85 -7.15 16.93
C GLU A 160 -10.56 -8.25 16.13
N GLY A 161 -9.81 -9.30 15.78
CA GLY A 161 -10.31 -10.39 14.92
C GLY A 161 -9.74 -10.38 13.50
N ALA A 162 -8.98 -9.36 13.11
CA ALA A 162 -8.08 -9.50 11.96
C ALA A 162 -7.18 -10.72 12.18
N THR A 163 -7.07 -11.59 11.18
CA THR A 163 -6.46 -12.92 11.29
C THR A 163 -4.95 -12.90 11.59
N THR A 164 -4.34 -11.72 11.63
CA THR A 164 -2.89 -11.54 11.76
C THR A 164 -2.54 -10.79 13.04
N PRO A 165 -1.98 -11.46 14.06
CA PRO A 165 -1.53 -10.78 15.27
C PRO A 165 -0.34 -9.86 14.97
N ASN A 166 -0.21 -8.79 15.77
CA ASN A 166 0.94 -7.88 15.78
C ASN A 166 1.20 -7.13 14.45
N VAL A 167 0.16 -6.95 13.64
CA VAL A 167 0.19 -6.13 12.43
C VAL A 167 -0.44 -4.77 12.70
N GLY A 168 0.30 -3.71 12.38
CA GLY A 168 -0.18 -2.33 12.41
C GLY A 168 -0.10 -1.65 11.04
N ALA A 169 -0.50 -0.39 11.01
CA ALA A 169 -0.40 0.49 9.85
C ALA A 169 0.59 1.62 10.11
N CYS A 170 1.36 2.00 9.10
CA CYS A 170 2.20 3.19 9.16
C CYS A 170 1.39 4.45 8.87
N LEU A 171 1.00 5.18 9.91
CA LEU A 171 0.16 6.37 9.82
C LEU A 171 0.80 7.57 10.55
N GLY A 172 0.61 8.75 9.98
CA GLY A 172 0.99 10.02 10.57
C GLY A 172 0.01 10.48 11.67
N PRO A 173 0.44 11.43 12.51
CA PRO A 173 -0.37 12.01 13.59
C PRO A 173 -1.56 12.84 13.10
#